data_AF-A0A5E4JJQ3-F1
#
_entry.id   AF-A0A5E4JJQ3-F1
#
_cell.length_a   1.000
_cell.length_b   1.000
_cell.length_c   1.000
_cell.angle_alpha   90.00
_cell.angle_beta   90.00
_cell.angle_gamma   90.00
#
_symmetry.space_group_name_H-M   'P 1'
#
loop_
_entity.id
_entity.type
_entity.pdbx_description
1 polymer ?
#
loop_
_entity_poly.entity_id
_entity_poly.type
_entity_poly.pdbx_seq_one_letter_code
_entity_poly.pdbx_strand_id
1 'polypeptide(L)'
;MTGCASAGTVTLTGSCVRPDLAGNFMLFNISNSGNDTAYGMRIIPFIFGAAPANSTYYIDTVPPGSQHSLNVSLHNIANGTYSAHFVAVYQQGSEVFTVLFPCVVSFFSVTHSQIYVSPTQIRNRNGSTTVKVELYNAGSDSVAANVSLVLSPAVSVSARSHSVTIPALSSMNVSFNVDPPSGSQVDYTAAAVAQYDKGGLGYVSQASFQLSSLAGYPDESGAISPGTVVFAGAIAAILVLAALLIFVQMRNRKKQQR
;
A
#
# COMPACT_ATOMS: atom_id res chain seq x y z
N MET A 1 -0.59 -44.19 -0.23
CA MET A 1 -0.11 -43.14 0.69
C MET A 1 -0.28 -41.82 -0.03
N THR A 2 -1.25 -41.01 0.37
CA THR A 2 -1.54 -39.70 -0.21
C THR A 2 -0.84 -38.65 0.65
N GLY A 3 0.24 -38.07 0.13
CA GLY A 3 0.86 -36.88 0.71
C GLY A 3 0.08 -35.65 0.28
N CYS A 4 -0.45 -34.87 1.23
CA CYS A 4 -0.87 -33.52 0.93
C CYS A 4 0.39 -32.70 0.63
N ALA A 5 0.60 -32.34 -0.63
CA ALA A 5 1.54 -31.29 -0.97
C ALA A 5 0.92 -29.97 -0.49
N SER A 6 1.43 -29.43 0.62
CA SER A 6 1.19 -28.02 0.94
C SER A 6 1.86 -27.21 -0.16
N ALA A 7 1.13 -26.29 -0.79
CA ALA A 7 1.76 -25.30 -1.67
C ALA A 7 2.83 -24.56 -0.86
N GLY A 8 4.05 -24.51 -1.39
CA GLY A 8 5.12 -23.71 -0.80
C GLY A 8 4.75 -22.24 -0.85
N THR A 9 5.06 -21.49 0.19
CA THR A 9 4.83 -20.05 0.29
C THR A 9 6.10 -19.39 0.81
N VAL A 10 6.56 -18.36 0.10
CA VAL A 10 7.60 -17.45 0.59
C VAL A 10 6.93 -16.23 1.21
N THR A 11 7.33 -15.87 2.44
CA THR A 11 6.81 -14.67 3.12
C THR A 11 7.98 -13.84 3.60
N LEU A 12 8.32 -12.82 2.81
CA LEU A 12 9.47 -11.95 3.09
C LEU A 12 9.04 -10.75 3.93
N THR A 13 9.81 -10.48 4.98
CA THR A 13 9.74 -9.22 5.73
C THR A 13 11.07 -8.50 5.57
N GLY A 14 11.02 -7.22 5.20
CA GLY A 14 12.17 -6.35 5.04
C GLY A 14 12.14 -5.21 6.06
N SER A 15 13.29 -4.86 6.63
CA SER A 15 13.42 -3.70 7.51
C SER A 15 14.75 -3.00 7.30
N CYS A 16 14.73 -1.68 7.45
CA CYS A 16 15.92 -0.84 7.37
C CYS A 16 16.31 -0.44 8.79
N VAL A 17 17.57 -0.65 9.13
CA VAL A 17 18.13 -0.24 10.41
C VAL A 17 19.39 0.56 10.13
N ARG A 18 19.58 1.63 10.89
CA ARG A 18 20.88 2.30 10.93
C ARG A 18 21.50 2.05 12.30
N PRO A 19 22.54 1.20 12.38
CA PRO A 19 23.10 0.78 13.66
C PRO A 19 23.87 1.92 14.35
N ASP A 20 24.40 2.88 13.60
CA ASP A 20 25.14 4.02 14.11
C ASP A 20 24.77 5.32 13.37
N LEU A 21 24.74 6.45 14.09
CA LEU A 21 24.42 7.74 13.45
C LEU A 21 25.60 8.34 12.66
N ALA A 22 26.80 7.76 12.75
CA ALA A 22 28.04 8.30 12.19
C ALA A 22 28.46 7.66 10.85
N GLY A 23 27.99 6.45 10.52
CA GLY A 23 28.38 5.74 9.30
C GLY A 23 27.62 6.16 8.05
N ASN A 24 28.29 6.12 6.89
CA ASN A 24 27.67 6.34 5.57
C ASN A 24 26.99 5.09 5.02
N PHE A 25 26.32 4.34 5.89
CA PHE A 25 25.68 3.09 5.51
C PHE A 25 24.39 2.87 6.28
N MET A 26 23.58 1.96 5.76
CA MET A 26 22.41 1.41 6.43
C MET A 26 22.42 -0.11 6.28
N LEU A 27 21.79 -0.80 7.22
CA LEU A 27 21.54 -2.23 7.15
C LEU A 27 20.13 -2.47 6.62
N PHE A 28 20.00 -3.31 5.60
CA PHE A 28 18.73 -3.86 5.18
C PHE A 28 18.65 -5.31 5.62
N ASN A 29 17.72 -5.60 6.53
CA ASN A 29 17.46 -6.96 7.00
C ASN A 29 16.28 -7.54 6.23
N ILE A 30 16.44 -8.76 5.73
CA ILE A 30 15.36 -9.51 5.11
C ILE A 30 15.24 -10.88 5.77
N SER A 31 14.01 -11.29 6.09
CA SER A 31 13.71 -12.58 6.68
C SER A 31 12.59 -13.28 5.93
N ASN A 32 12.64 -14.61 5.87
CA ASN A 32 11.58 -15.42 5.27
C ASN A 32 10.85 -16.23 6.35
N SER A 33 9.62 -15.86 6.67
CA SER A 33 8.76 -16.60 7.61
C SER A 33 7.85 -17.62 6.91
N GLY A 34 7.98 -17.77 5.59
CA GLY A 34 7.25 -18.76 4.82
C GLY A 34 7.74 -20.18 5.05
N ASN A 35 7.15 -21.15 4.36
CA ASN A 35 7.52 -22.57 4.41
C ASN A 35 8.28 -23.04 3.16
N ASP A 36 8.63 -22.12 2.25
CA ASP A 36 9.42 -22.38 1.06
C ASP A 36 10.60 -21.41 0.95
N THR A 37 11.59 -21.74 0.11
CA THR A 37 12.82 -20.98 -0.05
C THR A 37 12.70 -19.97 -1.19
N ALA A 38 13.20 -18.75 -0.96
CA ALA A 38 13.41 -17.78 -2.04
C ALA A 38 14.81 -17.97 -2.64
N TYR A 39 14.90 -18.19 -3.95
CA TYR A 39 16.15 -18.45 -4.67
C TYR A 39 16.57 -17.24 -5.52
N GLY A 40 17.88 -17.12 -5.77
CA GLY A 40 18.44 -16.16 -6.73
C GLY A 40 18.03 -14.72 -6.46
N MET A 41 17.97 -14.33 -5.18
CA MET A 41 17.39 -13.07 -4.77
C MET A 41 18.30 -11.89 -5.13
N ARG A 42 17.72 -10.89 -5.81
CA ARG A 42 18.35 -9.62 -6.14
C ARG A 42 17.68 -8.51 -5.35
N ILE A 43 18.47 -7.77 -4.57
CA ILE A 43 18.01 -6.62 -3.81
C ILE A 43 18.54 -5.34 -4.46
N ILE A 44 17.63 -4.45 -4.82
CA ILE A 44 17.93 -3.18 -5.50
C ILE A 44 17.49 -2.03 -4.58
N PRO A 45 18.44 -1.32 -3.96
CA PRO A 45 18.12 -0.17 -3.10
C PRO A 45 17.86 1.09 -3.91
N PHE A 46 16.90 1.88 -3.43
CA PHE A 46 16.61 3.22 -3.90
C PHE A 46 16.50 4.13 -2.68
N ILE A 47 17.36 5.13 -2.57
CA ILE A 47 17.33 6.11 -1.49
C ILE A 47 17.16 7.47 -2.14
N PHE A 48 16.09 8.18 -1.81
CA PHE A 48 15.88 9.51 -2.35
C PHE A 48 16.97 10.44 -1.77
N GLY A 49 17.64 11.22 -2.61
CA GLY A 49 18.67 12.17 -2.14
C GLY A 49 20.00 11.56 -1.68
N ALA A 50 20.20 10.24 -1.80
CA ALA A 50 21.50 9.59 -1.59
C ALA A 50 21.73 8.48 -2.62
N ALA A 51 22.99 8.22 -2.97
CA ALA A 51 23.33 7.22 -3.97
C ALA A 51 23.89 5.95 -3.31
N PRO A 52 23.31 4.75 -3.52
CA PRO A 52 23.96 3.50 -3.15
C PRO A 52 25.31 3.35 -3.85
N ALA A 53 26.33 2.90 -3.11
CA ALA A 53 27.63 2.53 -3.68
C ALA A 53 27.50 1.37 -4.66
N ASN A 54 26.66 0.39 -4.32
CA ASN A 54 26.26 -0.69 -5.22
C ASN A 54 24.77 -0.57 -5.55
N SER A 55 24.44 -0.66 -6.84
CA SER A 55 23.06 -0.60 -7.32
C SER A 55 22.29 -1.91 -7.16
N THR A 56 22.97 -3.03 -6.88
CA THR A 56 22.33 -4.34 -6.69
C THR A 56 23.16 -5.21 -5.75
N TYR A 57 22.46 -5.96 -4.90
CA TYR A 57 23.01 -6.97 -3.99
C TYR A 57 22.37 -8.32 -4.31
N TYR A 58 23.11 -9.39 -4.07
CA TYR A 58 22.69 -10.75 -4.38
C TYR A 58 22.68 -11.60 -3.12
N ILE A 59 21.63 -12.41 -2.95
CA ILE A 59 21.53 -13.44 -1.93
C ILE A 59 21.10 -14.72 -2.65
N ASP A 60 21.95 -15.74 -2.63
CA ASP A 60 21.69 -16.97 -3.40
C ASP A 60 20.41 -17.67 -2.95
N THR A 61 20.18 -17.76 -1.64
CA THR A 61 18.97 -18.36 -1.06
C THR A 61 18.59 -17.66 0.24
N VAL A 62 17.28 -17.57 0.49
CA VAL A 62 16.70 -17.18 1.79
C VAL A 62 15.76 -18.29 2.25
N PRO A 63 16.26 -19.30 2.98
CA PRO A 63 15.45 -20.41 3.48
C PRO A 63 14.38 -20.00 4.49
N PRO A 64 13.34 -20.83 4.72
CA PRO A 64 12.41 -20.67 5.83
C PRO A 64 13.09 -20.44 7.18
N GLY A 65 12.64 -19.44 7.93
CA GLY A 65 13.16 -19.06 9.25
C GLY A 65 14.52 -18.36 9.23
N SER A 66 15.11 -18.12 8.06
CA SER A 66 16.39 -17.42 7.95
C SER A 66 16.23 -15.89 7.94
N GLN A 67 17.29 -15.20 8.34
CA GLN A 67 17.43 -13.76 8.23
C GLN A 67 18.80 -13.43 7.63
N HIS A 68 18.82 -12.52 6.67
CA HIS A 68 20.01 -11.98 6.04
C HIS A 68 20.08 -10.47 6.30
N SER A 69 21.29 -9.96 6.48
CA SER A 69 21.54 -8.52 6.61
C SER A 69 22.48 -8.07 5.51
N LEU A 70 22.10 -7.00 4.81
CA LEU A 70 22.88 -6.37 3.77
C LEU A 70 23.37 -5.02 4.24
N ASN A 71 24.69 -4.80 4.18
CA ASN A 71 25.27 -3.49 4.39
C ASN A 71 25.22 -2.69 3.09
N VAL A 72 24.44 -1.61 3.12
CA VAL A 72 24.24 -0.70 1.99
C VAL A 72 25.04 0.57 2.26
N SER A 73 26.22 0.65 1.67
CA SER A 73 27.03 1.86 1.69
C SER A 73 26.43 2.91 0.76
N LEU A 74 26.48 4.17 1.17
CA LEU A 74 25.86 5.30 0.50
C LEU A 74 26.86 6.44 0.28
N HIS A 75 26.61 7.23 -0.77
CA HIS A 75 27.32 8.44 -1.12
C HIS A 75 26.36 9.64 -1.15
N ASN A 76 26.92 10.85 -1.03
CA ASN A 76 26.18 12.12 -1.09
C ASN A 76 25.08 12.26 -0.04
N ILE A 77 25.34 11.72 1.16
CA ILE A 77 24.41 11.79 2.28
C ILE A 77 24.57 13.16 2.96
N ALA A 78 23.46 13.85 3.18
CA ALA A 78 23.39 15.04 4.03
C ALA A 78 22.70 14.71 5.36
N ASN A 79 22.63 15.69 6.26
CA ASN A 79 21.99 15.52 7.56
C ASN A 79 20.46 15.47 7.40
N GLY A 80 19.80 14.51 8.03
CA GLY A 80 18.34 14.45 8.11
C GLY A 80 17.77 13.06 7.90
N THR A 81 16.47 13.00 7.66
CA THR A 81 15.72 11.76 7.46
C THR A 81 15.35 11.61 5.99
N TYR A 82 15.49 10.39 5.48
CA TYR A 82 15.36 10.03 4.08
C TYR A 82 14.32 8.91 3.90
N SER A 83 13.61 8.94 2.78
CA SER A 83 12.83 7.80 2.32
C SER A 83 13.73 6.90 1.50
N ALA A 84 13.67 5.61 1.79
CA ALA A 84 14.35 4.57 1.07
C ALA A 84 13.35 3.46 0.73
N HIS A 85 13.65 2.70 -0.31
CA HIS A 85 12.93 1.46 -0.59
C HIS A 85 13.83 0.43 -1.23
N PHE A 86 13.50 -0.83 -0.99
CA PHE A 86 14.24 -1.96 -1.48
C PHE A 86 13.32 -2.80 -2.35
N VAL A 87 13.69 -2.99 -3.61
CA VAL A 87 13.01 -3.94 -4.49
C VAL A 87 13.75 -5.27 -4.38
N ALA A 88 13.05 -6.32 -3.98
CA ALA A 88 13.55 -7.68 -4.00
C ALA A 88 12.92 -8.43 -5.17
N VAL A 89 13.75 -9.03 -6.01
CA VAL A 89 13.33 -9.94 -7.08
C VAL A 89 13.86 -11.33 -6.75
N TYR A 90 13.01 -12.35 -6.69
CA TYR A 90 13.41 -13.71 -6.30
C TYR A 90 12.62 -14.77 -7.06
N GLN A 91 13.13 -16.00 -7.04
CA GLN A 91 12.46 -17.17 -7.61
C GLN A 91 11.85 -18.03 -6.50
N GLN A 92 10.65 -18.55 -6.77
CA GLN A 92 10.04 -19.62 -6.00
C GLN A 92 9.54 -20.68 -7.00
N GLY A 93 10.17 -21.86 -7.01
CA GLY A 93 9.98 -22.82 -8.10
C GLY A 93 10.43 -22.24 -9.44
N SER A 94 9.57 -22.31 -10.46
CA SER A 94 9.83 -21.74 -11.79
C SER A 94 9.37 -20.29 -11.97
N GLU A 95 8.71 -19.71 -10.96
CA GLU A 95 8.11 -18.38 -11.04
C GLU A 95 9.03 -17.31 -10.43
N VAL A 96 8.95 -16.09 -10.95
CA VAL A 96 9.71 -14.92 -10.48
C VAL A 96 8.75 -13.93 -9.82
N PHE A 97 9.11 -13.53 -8.61
CA PHE A 97 8.34 -12.60 -7.79
C PHE A 97 9.12 -11.32 -7.59
N THR A 98 8.39 -10.21 -7.46
CA THR A 98 8.95 -8.90 -7.13
C THR A 98 8.18 -8.32 -5.95
N VAL A 99 8.89 -7.92 -4.90
CA VAL A 99 8.32 -7.30 -3.70
C VAL A 99 9.09 -6.03 -3.36
N LEU A 100 8.39 -5.07 -2.74
CA LEU A 100 8.90 -3.76 -2.39
C LEU A 100 8.85 -3.58 -0.87
N PHE A 101 9.95 -3.08 -0.29
CA PHE A 101 10.04 -2.76 1.13
C PHE A 101 10.34 -1.26 1.32
N PRO A 102 9.32 -0.41 1.49
CA PRO A 102 9.50 0.99 1.84
C PRO A 102 10.08 1.13 3.25
N CYS A 103 10.96 2.11 3.46
CA CYS A 103 11.52 2.41 4.77
C CYS A 103 11.96 3.86 4.91
N VAL A 104 12.18 4.25 6.17
CA VAL A 104 12.64 5.59 6.53
C VAL A 104 13.92 5.44 7.35
N VAL A 105 14.93 6.25 7.04
CA VAL A 105 16.25 6.16 7.67
C VAL A 105 16.81 7.57 7.92
N SER A 106 17.42 7.77 9.09
CA SER A 106 18.00 9.07 9.46
C SER A 106 19.53 9.04 9.43
N PHE A 107 20.11 10.01 8.73
CA PHE A 107 21.54 10.24 8.61
C PHE A 107 22.01 11.44 9.44
N PHE A 108 23.04 11.23 10.26
CA PHE A 108 23.69 12.18 11.21
C PHE A 108 22.81 12.83 12.29
N SER A 109 21.58 13.24 11.95
CA SER A 109 20.58 13.81 12.85
C SER A 109 19.22 13.21 12.55
N VAL A 110 18.50 12.78 13.59
CA VAL A 110 17.11 12.35 13.46
C VAL A 110 16.24 13.60 13.31
N THR A 111 15.49 13.68 12.22
CA THR A 111 14.49 14.73 12.01
C THR A 111 13.10 14.13 11.99
N HIS A 112 12.16 14.82 12.66
CA HIS A 112 10.75 14.47 12.66
C HIS A 112 10.01 15.47 11.79
N SER A 113 9.34 14.95 10.75
CA SER A 113 8.53 15.77 9.86
C SER A 113 7.26 16.26 10.56
N GLN A 114 6.88 17.50 10.27
CA GLN A 114 5.60 18.09 10.71
C GLN A 114 4.44 17.84 9.75
N ILE A 115 4.72 17.14 8.63
CA ILE A 115 3.72 16.75 7.63
C ILE A 115 3.22 15.35 7.96
N TYR A 116 1.92 15.15 8.05
CA TYR A 116 1.29 13.84 8.13
C TYR A 116 0.84 13.42 6.74
N VAL A 117 0.99 12.13 6.41
CA VAL A 117 0.68 11.57 5.10
C VAL A 117 -0.34 10.45 5.27
N SER A 118 -1.45 10.53 4.55
CA SER A 118 -2.53 9.53 4.59
C SER A 118 -2.97 9.16 3.17
N PRO A 119 -2.46 8.05 2.60
CA PRO A 119 -2.86 7.59 1.29
C PRO A 119 -4.20 6.85 1.35
N THR A 120 -5.06 7.15 0.39
CA THR A 120 -6.33 6.46 0.14
C THR A 120 -6.38 6.04 -1.32
N GLN A 121 -6.98 4.88 -1.58
CA GLN A 121 -7.13 4.36 -2.93
C GLN A 121 -8.57 4.52 -3.37
N ILE A 122 -8.73 5.09 -4.56
CA ILE A 122 -10.00 5.30 -5.22
C ILE A 122 -9.95 4.54 -6.53
N ARG A 123 -10.79 3.54 -6.66
CA ARG A 123 -10.87 2.76 -7.90
C ARG A 123 -11.82 3.44 -8.87
N ASN A 124 -11.36 3.66 -10.09
CA ASN A 124 -12.15 4.28 -11.14
C ASN A 124 -12.90 3.21 -11.94
N ARG A 125 -14.06 3.59 -12.50
CA ARG A 125 -14.92 2.70 -13.31
C ARG A 125 -14.25 2.17 -14.57
N ASN A 126 -13.19 2.82 -15.05
CA ASN A 126 -12.42 2.41 -16.22
C ASN A 126 -11.33 1.38 -15.89
N GLY A 127 -11.24 0.90 -14.64
CA GLY A 127 -10.23 -0.05 -14.19
C GLY A 127 -8.92 0.58 -13.71
N SER A 128 -8.72 1.90 -13.90
CA SER A 128 -7.58 2.62 -13.32
C SER A 128 -7.75 2.81 -11.82
N THR A 129 -6.63 2.94 -11.10
CA THR A 129 -6.65 3.26 -9.66
C THR A 129 -6.08 4.66 -9.45
N THR A 130 -6.78 5.50 -8.71
CA THR A 130 -6.28 6.78 -8.24
C THR A 130 -5.86 6.66 -6.79
N VAL A 131 -4.58 6.90 -6.49
CA VAL A 131 -4.09 7.05 -5.12
C VAL A 131 -4.17 8.51 -4.75
N LYS A 132 -5.05 8.84 -3.82
CA LYS A 132 -5.20 10.18 -3.24
C LYS A 132 -4.42 10.23 -1.93
N VAL A 133 -3.40 11.09 -1.88
CA VAL A 133 -2.55 11.32 -0.71
C VAL A 133 -3.01 12.60 -0.02
N GLU A 134 -3.61 12.46 1.16
CA GLU A 134 -3.88 13.58 2.04
C GLU A 134 -2.62 13.94 2.82
N LEU A 135 -2.32 15.24 2.83
CA LEU A 135 -1.17 15.83 3.50
C LEU A 135 -1.69 16.82 4.53
N TYR A 136 -1.31 16.68 5.79
CA TYR A 136 -1.65 17.65 6.84
C TYR A 136 -0.38 18.23 7.44
N ASN A 137 -0.23 19.55 7.40
CA ASN A 137 0.89 20.24 8.02
C ASN A 137 0.51 20.72 9.42
N ALA A 138 1.10 20.14 10.47
CA ALA A 138 0.89 20.59 11.84
C ALA A 138 1.84 21.72 12.27
N GLY A 139 2.70 22.18 11.37
CA GLY A 139 3.60 23.31 11.59
C GLY A 139 2.90 24.66 11.53
N SER A 140 3.55 25.66 12.13
CA SER A 140 3.13 27.07 12.09
C SER A 140 3.46 27.78 10.77
N ASP A 141 4.33 27.18 9.95
CA ASP A 141 4.78 27.75 8.67
C ASP A 141 4.32 26.88 7.51
N SER A 142 4.18 27.48 6.32
CA SER A 142 4.01 26.71 5.10
C SER A 142 5.27 25.88 4.78
N VAL A 143 5.08 24.73 4.14
CA VAL A 143 6.15 23.81 3.77
C VAL A 143 6.10 23.54 2.27
N ALA A 144 7.17 23.87 1.56
CA ALA A 144 7.39 23.41 0.20
C ALA A 144 7.91 21.96 0.24
N ALA A 145 7.14 21.01 -0.28
CA ALA A 145 7.45 19.58 -0.24
C ALA A 145 7.33 18.92 -1.61
N ASN A 146 8.14 17.89 -1.82
CA ASN A 146 7.97 16.93 -2.92
C ASN A 146 7.18 15.73 -2.40
N VAL A 147 6.08 15.42 -3.06
CA VAL A 147 5.18 14.31 -2.72
C VAL A 147 5.30 13.28 -3.81
N SER A 148 5.64 12.04 -3.48
CA SER A 148 5.86 10.97 -4.44
C SER A 148 5.23 9.65 -4.00
N LEU A 149 5.11 8.72 -4.94
CA LEU A 149 4.77 7.33 -4.66
C LEU A 149 5.97 6.42 -4.84
N VAL A 150 6.12 5.51 -3.88
CA VAL A 150 7.03 4.36 -3.91
C VAL A 150 6.19 3.15 -4.34
N LEU A 151 6.44 2.67 -5.56
CA LEU A 151 5.66 1.62 -6.22
C LEU A 151 6.60 0.49 -6.71
N SER A 152 6.05 -0.71 -6.81
CA SER A 152 6.74 -1.81 -7.50
C SER A 152 7.05 -1.41 -8.95
N PRO A 153 8.21 -1.79 -9.53
CA PRO A 153 8.54 -1.52 -10.93
C PRO A 153 7.52 -2.06 -11.94
N ALA A 154 6.70 -3.04 -11.53
CA ALA A 154 5.63 -3.59 -12.35
C ALA A 154 4.40 -2.66 -12.47
N VAL A 155 4.24 -1.70 -11.55
CA VAL A 155 3.09 -0.79 -11.51
C VAL A 155 3.42 0.48 -12.30
N SER A 156 2.55 0.85 -13.24
CA SER A 156 2.72 2.10 -13.99
C SER A 156 2.05 3.27 -13.26
N VAL A 157 2.58 4.49 -13.46
CA VAL A 157 2.07 5.71 -12.81
C VAL A 157 2.23 6.91 -13.73
N SER A 158 1.21 7.77 -13.78
CA SER A 158 1.18 8.95 -14.68
C SER A 158 2.23 10.01 -14.33
N ALA A 159 2.48 10.22 -13.04
CA ALA A 159 3.52 11.11 -12.52
C ALA A 159 4.11 10.51 -11.26
N ARG A 160 5.44 10.46 -11.14
CA ARG A 160 6.08 9.87 -9.96
C ARG A 160 6.12 10.81 -8.75
N SER A 161 6.01 12.11 -8.98
CA SER A 161 6.09 13.13 -7.93
C SER A 161 5.38 14.43 -8.29
N HIS A 162 4.92 15.16 -7.28
CA HIS A 162 4.41 16.52 -7.35
C HIS A 162 5.16 17.43 -6.39
N SER A 163 5.53 18.62 -6.83
CA SER A 163 6.01 19.67 -5.92
C SER A 163 4.83 20.51 -5.47
N VAL A 164 4.66 20.65 -4.15
CA VAL A 164 3.51 21.34 -3.53
C VAL A 164 3.97 22.28 -2.44
N THR A 165 3.15 23.27 -2.10
CA THR A 165 3.31 24.07 -0.89
C THR A 165 2.11 23.81 0.02
N ILE A 166 2.36 23.20 1.17
CA ILE A 166 1.34 22.83 2.15
C ILE A 166 1.23 23.99 3.16
N PRO A 167 0.11 24.72 3.24
CA PRO A 167 -0.02 25.83 4.17
C PRO A 167 0.05 25.37 5.64
N ALA A 168 0.40 26.27 6.54
CA ALA A 168 0.45 26.00 7.97
C ALA A 168 -0.90 25.51 8.51
N LEU A 169 -0.87 24.55 9.45
CA LEU A 169 -2.06 24.03 10.17
C LEU A 169 -3.22 23.61 9.24
N SER A 170 -2.90 23.13 8.03
CA SER A 170 -3.90 22.86 6.99
C SER A 170 -3.65 21.55 6.28
N SER A 171 -4.69 21.04 5.60
CA SER A 171 -4.58 19.86 4.75
C SER A 171 -4.72 20.19 3.26
N MET A 172 -4.09 19.35 2.44
CA MET A 172 -4.27 19.35 1.00
C MET A 172 -4.19 17.93 0.45
N ASN A 173 -4.62 17.75 -0.80
CA ASN A 173 -4.61 16.45 -1.45
C ASN A 173 -3.77 16.47 -2.72
N VAL A 174 -3.04 15.40 -2.96
CA VAL A 174 -2.33 15.11 -4.20
C VAL A 174 -2.82 13.77 -4.74
N SER A 175 -3.12 13.69 -6.02
CA SER A 175 -3.65 12.47 -6.65
C SER A 175 -2.69 11.94 -7.69
N PHE A 176 -2.51 10.62 -7.69
CA PHE A 176 -1.69 9.87 -8.64
C PHE A 176 -2.56 8.84 -9.34
N ASN A 177 -2.48 8.74 -10.65
CA ASN A 177 -3.12 7.65 -11.38
C ASN A 177 -2.10 6.52 -11.53
N VAL A 178 -2.46 5.34 -11.03
CA VAL A 178 -1.65 4.13 -11.06
C VAL A 178 -2.42 3.01 -11.75
N ASP A 179 -1.71 2.27 -12.61
CA ASP A 179 -2.26 1.10 -13.28
C ASP A 179 -1.40 -0.13 -12.93
N PRO A 180 -1.87 -0.98 -12.01
CA PRO A 180 -1.25 -2.27 -11.72
C PRO A 180 -1.33 -3.20 -12.94
N PRO A 181 -0.42 -4.18 -13.07
CA PRO A 181 -0.50 -5.20 -14.12
C PRO A 181 -1.85 -5.93 -14.12
N SER A 182 -2.46 -6.05 -15.29
CA SER A 182 -3.72 -6.79 -15.46
C SER A 182 -3.53 -8.31 -15.26
N GLY A 183 -4.55 -8.98 -14.74
CA GLY A 183 -4.59 -10.45 -14.69
C GLY A 183 -3.89 -11.12 -13.49
N SER A 184 -3.38 -10.34 -12.53
CA SER A 184 -2.86 -10.86 -11.26
C SER A 184 -3.83 -10.49 -10.12
N GLN A 185 -4.17 -11.44 -9.23
CA GLN A 185 -4.80 -11.14 -7.92
C GLN A 185 -3.69 -10.94 -6.88
N VAL A 186 -2.86 -9.92 -7.08
CA VAL A 186 -1.69 -9.70 -6.23
C VAL A 186 -1.79 -8.32 -5.59
N ASP A 187 -1.65 -8.28 -4.28
CA ASP A 187 -1.49 -7.03 -3.55
C ASP A 187 -0.03 -6.58 -3.66
N TYR A 188 0.17 -5.36 -4.15
CA TYR A 188 1.48 -4.75 -4.26
C TYR A 188 1.69 -3.82 -3.07
N THR A 189 2.76 -4.04 -2.30
CA THR A 189 3.16 -3.07 -1.29
C THR A 189 3.60 -1.76 -1.95
N ALA A 190 3.09 -0.65 -1.45
CA ALA A 190 3.36 0.70 -1.91
C ALA A 190 3.53 1.65 -0.72
N ALA A 191 4.06 2.85 -0.96
CA ALA A 191 4.05 3.92 0.03
C ALA A 191 3.88 5.29 -0.61
N ALA A 192 3.24 6.21 0.12
CA ALA A 192 3.23 7.63 -0.19
C ALA A 192 4.26 8.34 0.67
N VAL A 193 5.03 9.24 0.06
CA VAL A 193 6.15 9.93 0.68
C VAL A 193 5.99 11.43 0.49
N ALA A 194 6.18 12.20 1.55
CA ALA A 194 6.35 13.65 1.50
C ALA A 194 7.75 14.00 2.03
N GLN A 195 8.53 14.70 1.21
CA GLN A 195 9.92 15.05 1.45
C GLN A 195 10.08 16.57 1.39
N TYR A 196 10.83 17.18 2.30
CA TYR A 196 11.21 18.59 2.23
C TYR A 196 12.51 18.87 2.97
N ASP A 197 13.14 19.99 2.64
CA ASP A 197 14.34 20.48 3.32
C ASP A 197 14.01 21.75 4.11
N LYS A 198 14.45 21.83 5.37
CA LYS A 198 14.32 23.05 6.20
C LYS A 198 15.59 23.24 7.03
N GLY A 199 16.25 24.39 6.86
CA GLY A 199 17.48 24.72 7.61
C GLY A 199 18.67 23.79 7.29
N GLY A 200 18.75 23.28 6.05
CA GLY A 200 19.82 22.35 5.64
C GLY A 200 19.65 20.91 6.15
N LEU A 201 18.49 20.59 6.73
CA LEU A 201 18.14 19.23 7.15
C LEU A 201 17.01 18.69 6.28
N GLY A 202 17.13 17.42 5.88
CA GLY A 202 16.07 16.68 5.19
C GLY A 202 15.01 16.15 6.16
N TYR A 203 13.75 16.23 5.77
CA TYR A 203 12.59 15.72 6.50
C TYR A 203 11.75 14.85 5.60
N VAL A 204 11.25 13.74 6.14
CA VAL A 204 10.43 12.78 5.42
C VAL A 204 9.27 12.31 6.27
N SER A 205 8.11 12.21 5.64
CA SER A 205 6.96 11.45 6.12
C SER A 205 6.60 10.38 5.12
N GLN A 206 6.31 9.18 5.61
CA GLN A 206 5.97 8.05 4.76
C GLN A 206 4.81 7.27 5.37
N ALA A 207 3.88 6.85 4.53
CA ALA A 207 2.79 5.95 4.89
C ALA A 207 2.68 4.84 3.86
N SER A 208 2.83 3.59 4.32
CA SER A 208 2.71 2.40 3.48
C SER A 208 1.26 1.95 3.34
N PHE A 209 0.93 1.38 2.18
CA PHE A 209 -0.39 0.83 1.87
C PHE A 209 -0.27 -0.35 0.90
N GLN A 210 -1.33 -1.13 0.74
CA GLN A 210 -1.40 -2.23 -0.23
C GLN A 210 -2.21 -1.81 -1.45
N LEU A 211 -1.62 -1.88 -2.64
CA LEU A 211 -2.26 -1.61 -3.92
C LEU A 211 -2.77 -2.93 -4.52
N SER A 212 -4.07 -3.17 -4.46
CA SER A 212 -4.67 -4.41 -4.96
C SER A 212 -4.89 -4.37 -6.48
N SER A 213 -4.37 -5.34 -7.22
CA SER A 213 -4.72 -5.52 -8.64
C SER A 213 -6.01 -6.34 -8.80
N LEU A 214 -6.80 -5.96 -9.81
CA LEU A 214 -8.08 -6.58 -10.13
C LEU A 214 -7.94 -8.08 -10.44
N ALA A 215 -8.40 -8.94 -9.54
CA ALA A 215 -9.40 -9.91 -9.97
C ALA A 215 -10.41 -10.19 -8.85
N GLY A 216 -11.70 -10.10 -9.17
CA GLY A 216 -12.76 -10.71 -8.36
C GLY A 216 -13.58 -9.83 -7.42
N TYR A 217 -13.35 -8.51 -7.32
CA TYR A 217 -14.34 -7.65 -6.65
C TYR A 217 -15.44 -7.27 -7.64
N PRO A 218 -16.72 -7.62 -7.38
CA PRO A 218 -17.83 -7.17 -8.20
C PRO A 218 -17.82 -5.65 -8.19
N ASP A 219 -18.12 -5.06 -9.34
CA ASP A 219 -18.37 -3.64 -9.47
C ASP A 219 -19.25 -3.16 -8.30
N GLU A 220 -18.70 -2.38 -7.37
CA GLU A 220 -19.50 -1.51 -6.50
C GLU A 220 -20.10 -0.34 -7.29
N SER A 221 -20.34 -0.53 -8.59
CA SER A 221 -21.50 0.13 -9.17
C SER A 221 -22.70 -0.39 -8.38
N GLY A 222 -23.38 0.49 -7.65
CA GLY A 222 -24.68 0.21 -7.03
C GLY A 222 -25.78 -0.09 -8.07
N ALA A 223 -25.45 -0.81 -9.15
CA ALA A 223 -26.39 -1.46 -10.03
C ALA A 223 -26.99 -2.64 -9.25
N ILE A 224 -28.02 -2.33 -8.48
CA ILE A 224 -28.96 -3.34 -7.99
C ILE A 224 -29.35 -4.15 -9.23
N SER A 225 -29.00 -5.44 -9.25
CA SER A 225 -29.37 -6.30 -10.38
C SER A 225 -30.89 -6.17 -10.59
N PRO A 226 -31.40 -6.10 -11.82
CA PRO A 226 -32.84 -6.03 -12.07
C PRO A 226 -33.60 -7.14 -11.32
N GLY A 227 -32.96 -8.31 -11.16
CA GLY A 227 -33.48 -9.40 -10.34
C GLY A 227 -33.73 -9.00 -8.88
N THR A 228 -32.79 -8.33 -8.23
CA THR A 228 -32.91 -7.95 -6.80
C THR A 228 -34.02 -6.90 -6.57
N VAL A 229 -34.25 -5.98 -7.52
CA VAL A 229 -35.40 -5.04 -7.46
C VAL A 229 -36.73 -5.79 -7.60
N VAL A 230 -36.79 -6.76 -8.51
CA VAL A 230 -38.00 -7.59 -8.71
C VAL A 230 -38.29 -8.45 -7.49
N PHE A 231 -37.28 -9.08 -6.88
CA PHE A 231 -37.46 -9.86 -5.65
C PHE A 231 -37.88 -9.00 -4.46
N ALA A 232 -37.27 -7.83 -4.26
CA ALA A 232 -37.66 -6.91 -3.19
C ALA A 232 -39.10 -6.37 -3.39
N GLY A 233 -39.48 -6.05 -4.63
CA GLY A 233 -40.84 -5.64 -4.98
C GLY A 233 -41.88 -6.75 -4.74
N ALA A 234 -41.57 -7.99 -5.10
CA ALA A 234 -42.46 -9.13 -4.88
C ALA A 234 -42.68 -9.41 -3.39
N ILE A 235 -41.62 -9.35 -2.57
CA ILE A 235 -41.72 -9.55 -1.12
C ILE A 235 -42.57 -8.44 -0.48
N ALA A 236 -42.37 -7.18 -0.86
CA ALA A 236 -43.16 -6.07 -0.37
C ALA A 236 -44.66 -6.22 -0.73
N ALA A 237 -44.96 -6.64 -1.97
CA ALA A 237 -46.34 -6.87 -2.40
C ALA A 237 -47.01 -8.01 -1.60
N ILE A 238 -46.31 -9.11 -1.32
CA ILE A 238 -46.82 -10.22 -0.50
C ILE A 238 -47.08 -9.77 0.93
N LEU A 239 -46.18 -8.98 1.53
CA LEU A 239 -46.36 -8.47 2.89
C LEU A 239 -47.57 -7.51 3.00
N VAL A 240 -47.78 -6.65 2.00
CA VAL A 240 -48.96 -5.78 1.93
C VAL A 240 -50.25 -6.61 1.78
N LEU A 241 -50.24 -7.63 0.94
CA LEU A 241 -51.40 -8.52 0.77
C LEU A 241 -51.73 -9.27 2.06
N ALA A 242 -50.71 -9.79 2.75
CA ALA A 242 -50.88 -10.46 4.04
C ALA A 242 -51.46 -9.53 5.11
N ALA A 243 -50.95 -8.29 5.20
CA ALA A 243 -51.46 -7.29 6.12
C ALA A 243 -52.94 -6.93 5.85
N LEU A 244 -53.31 -6.78 4.57
CA LEU A 244 -54.71 -6.52 4.18
C LEU A 244 -55.63 -7.70 4.52
N LEU A 245 -55.19 -8.94 4.28
CA LEU A 245 -55.97 -10.14 4.62
C LEU A 245 -56.18 -10.25 6.14
N ILE A 246 -55.14 -9.99 6.94
CA ILE A 246 -55.24 -9.97 8.40
C ILE A 246 -56.22 -8.88 8.86
N PHE A 247 -56.13 -7.67 8.28
CA PHE A 247 -57.03 -6.58 8.62
C PHE A 247 -58.50 -6.90 8.28
N VAL A 248 -58.76 -7.50 7.11
CA VAL A 248 -60.10 -7.94 6.70
C VAL A 248 -60.63 -9.03 7.65
N GLN A 249 -59.81 -10.02 8.02
CA GLN A 249 -60.22 -11.05 8.98
C GLN A 249 -60.53 -10.48 10.36
N MET A 250 -59.73 -9.54 10.86
CA MET A 250 -59.99 -8.86 12.13
C MET A 250 -61.28 -8.03 12.08
N ARG A 251 -61.54 -7.34 10.96
CA ARG A 251 -62.77 -6.56 10.77
C ARG A 251 -64.02 -7.45 10.71
N ASN A 252 -63.92 -8.61 10.06
CA ASN A 252 -65.03 -9.58 9.99
C ASN A 252 -65.31 -10.25 11.33
N ARG A 253 -64.28 -10.59 12.12
CA ARG A 253 -64.45 -11.09 13.49
C ARG A 253 -65.15 -10.07 14.40
N LYS A 254 -64.83 -8.78 14.28
CA LYS A 254 -65.51 -7.72 15.04
C LYS A 254 -66.99 -7.53 14.67
N LYS A 255 -67.41 -7.93 13.47
CA LYS A 255 -68.82 -7.89 13.04
C LYS A 255 -69.64 -9.09 13.52
N GLN A 256 -69.02 -10.24 13.80
CA GLN A 256 -69.71 -11.43 14.32
C GLN A 256 -69.89 -11.44 15.84
N GLN A 257 -69.27 -10.48 16.55
CA GLN A 257 -69.41 -10.31 18.01
C GLN A 257 -70.35 -9.14 18.39
N ARG A 258 -71.08 -8.58 17.41
CA ARG A 258 -72.20 -7.65 17.60
C ARG A 258 -73.47 -8.30 17.09
#